data_AF-A0A918JUX6-F1
#
_entry.id   AF-A0A918JUX6-F1
#
_cell.length_a   1.000
_cell.length_b   1.000
_cell.length_c   1.000
_cell.angle_alpha   90.00
_cell.angle_beta   90.00
_cell.angle_gamma   90.00
#
_symmetry.space_group_name_H-M   'P 1'
#
loop_
_entity.id
_entity.type
_entity.pdbx_description
1 polymer ?
#
loop_
_entity_poly.entity_id
_entity_poly.type
_entity_poly.pdbx_seq_one_letter_code
_entity_poly.pdbx_strand_id
1 'polypeptide(L)' 'MQGYLKHDVLKCIEEDNKYLLLVEWETIEDHKIGFRKSESYQKWKELLHHFYDPFPIVQHYKSVLAG' A
#
# COMPACT_ATOMS: atom_id res chain seq x y z
N MET A 1 2.96 8.75 -10.62
CA MET A 1 4.07 8.76 -9.65
C MET A 1 5.07 7.71 -10.11
N GLN A 2 6.38 7.97 -10.02
CA GLN A 2 7.39 7.05 -10.55
C GLN A 2 7.20 5.64 -9.95
N GLY A 3 7.23 4.62 -10.81
CA GLY A 3 7.16 3.21 -10.44
C GLY A 3 5.83 2.70 -9.88
N TYR A 4 4.77 3.51 -9.79
CA TYR A 4 3.43 3.01 -9.45
C TYR A 4 2.83 2.25 -10.64
N LEU A 5 2.33 1.03 -10.41
CA LEU A 5 1.68 0.21 -11.44
C LEU A 5 0.16 0.15 -11.24
N LYS A 6 -0.29 -0.43 -10.12
CA LYS A 6 -1.71 -0.53 -9.76
C LYS A 6 -1.89 -0.75 -8.26
N HIS A 7 -3.13 -0.68 -7.79
CA HIS A 7 -3.50 -1.12 -6.45
C HIS A 7 -4.85 -1.82 -6.44
N ASP A 8 -5.03 -2.69 -5.45
CA ASP A 8 -6.27 -3.38 -5.15
C ASP A 8 -6.57 -3.23 -3.64
N VAL A 9 -7.85 -3.16 -3.29
CA VAL A 9 -8.32 -3.12 -1.89
C VAL A 9 -9.21 -4.33 -1.67
N LEU A 10 -8.83 -5.18 -0.72
CA LEU A 10 -9.56 -6.40 -0.38
C LEU A 10 -10.08 -6.28 1.05
N LYS A 11 -11.37 -6.57 1.27
CA LYS A 11 -11.96 -6.68 2.61
C LYS A 11 -11.73 -8.10 3.14
N CYS A 12 -11.29 -8.22 4.39
CA CYS A 12 -11.22 -9.51 5.08
C CYS A 12 -12.63 -10.04 5.30
N ILE A 13 -12.85 -11.33 5.05
CA ILE A 13 -14.17 -11.96 5.18
C ILE A 13 -14.46 -12.28 6.66
N GLU A 14 -13.42 -12.60 7.42
CA GLU A 14 -13.48 -13.02 8.82
C GLU A 14 -13.45 -11.84 9.81
N GLU A 15 -12.89 -10.69 9.41
CA GLU A 15 -12.71 -9.51 10.25
C GLU A 15 -13.28 -8.26 9.56
N ASP A 16 -14.44 -7.78 10.03
CA ASP A 16 -15.21 -6.73 9.36
C ASP A 16 -14.47 -5.41 9.12
N ASN A 17 -13.54 -5.07 10.00
CA ASN A 17 -12.81 -3.80 9.95
C ASN A 17 -11.38 -3.96 9.43
N LYS A 18 -11.07 -5.09 8.77
CA LYS A 18 -9.73 -5.38 8.26
C LYS A 18 -9.72 -5.38 6.74
N TYR A 19 -8.76 -4.66 6.18
CA TYR A 19 -8.58 -4.51 4.75
C TYR A 19 -7.11 -4.74 4.39
N LEU A 20 -6.87 -5.37 3.25
CA LEU A 20 -5.56 -5.45 2.61
C LEU A 20 -5.51 -4.44 1.47
N LEU A 21 -4.56 -3.52 1.54
CA LEU A 21 -4.17 -2.69 0.40
C LEU A 21 -2.96 -3.33 -0.27
N LEU A 22 -3.17 -3.87 -1.46
CA LEU A 22 -2.08 -4.37 -2.30
C LEU A 22 -1.70 -3.27 -3.29
N VAL A 23 -0.42 -2.86 -3.30
CA VAL A 23 0.08 -1.88 -4.27
C VAL A 23 1.25 -2.50 -5.02
N GLU A 24 1.15 -2.51 -6.34
CA GLU A 24 2.20 -2.97 -7.23
C GLU A 24 3.11 -1.81 -7.61
N TRP A 25 4.40 -2.05 -7.41
CA TRP A 25 5.49 -1.13 -7.69
C TRP A 25 6.49 -1.77 -8.64
N GLU A 26 7.12 -0.96 -9.47
CA GLU A 26 8.24 -1.36 -10.30
C GLU A 26 9.44 -1.76 -9.44
N THR A 27 9.75 -0.96 -8.40
CA THR A 27 10.81 -1.27 -7.41
C THR A 27 10.36 -1.03 -5.97
N ILE A 28 11.09 -1.59 -5.00
CA ILE A 28 10.86 -1.33 -3.57
C ILE A 28 11.18 0.14 -3.23
N GLU A 29 12.17 0.72 -3.90
CA GLU A 29 12.63 2.11 -3.74
C GLU A 29 11.54 3.11 -4.15
N ASP A 30 10.78 2.82 -5.21
CA ASP A 30 9.65 3.64 -5.64
C ASP A 30 8.59 3.78 -4.55
N HIS A 31 8.33 2.73 -3.77
CA HIS A 31 7.50 2.83 -2.58
C HIS A 31 8.25 3.51 -1.43
N LYS A 32 9.36 2.93 -0.95
CA LYS A 32 9.95 3.31 0.34
C LYS A 32 10.57 4.71 0.34
N ILE A 33 11.02 5.19 -0.81
CA ILE A 33 11.66 6.50 -0.96
C ILE A 33 10.77 7.41 -1.80
N GLY A 34 10.44 6.99 -3.02
CA GLY A 34 9.69 7.81 -3.97
C GLY A 34 8.35 8.27 -3.42
N PHE A 35 7.45 7.31 -3.14
CA PHE A 35 6.13 7.60 -2.61
C PHE A 35 6.22 8.31 -1.26
N ARG A 36 6.97 7.75 -0.30
CA ARG A 36 7.01 8.24 1.09
C ARG A 36 7.53 9.68 1.22
N LYS A 37 8.30 10.18 0.25
CA LYS A 37 8.78 11.58 0.22
C LYS A 37 7.94 12.50 -0.67
N SER A 38 6.96 11.97 -1.39
CA SER A 38 6.13 12.75 -2.32
C SER A 38 5.04 13.56 -1.60
N GLU A 39 4.55 14.60 -2.26
CA GLU A 39 3.34 15.33 -1.83
C GLU A 39 2.10 14.44 -1.82
N SER A 40 2.03 13.48 -2.76
CA SER A 40 0.94 12.50 -2.82
C SER A 40 0.84 11.66 -1.53
N TYR A 41 1.97 11.39 -0.87
CA TYR A 41 1.94 10.71 0.42
C TYR A 41 1.36 11.58 1.53
N GLN A 42 1.56 12.91 1.52
CA GLN A 42 0.91 13.78 2.51
C GLN A 42 -0.62 13.71 2.37
N LYS A 43 -1.13 13.82 1.14
CA LYS A 43 -2.56 13.67 0.85
C LYS A 43 -3.08 12.28 1.22
N TRP A 44 -2.31 11.23 0.94
CA TRP A 44 -2.63 9.86 1.36
C TRP A 44 -2.78 9.74 2.88
N LYS A 45 -1.85 10.32 3.64
CA LYS A 45 -1.91 10.31 5.11
C LYS A 45 -3.16 11.00 5.62
N GLU A 46 -3.45 12.20 5.11
CA GLU A 46 -4.62 12.98 5.52
C GLU A 46 -5.93 12.21 5.31
N LEU A 47 -6.05 11.53 4.17
CA LEU A 47 -7.24 10.76 3.81
C LEU A 47 -7.40 9.46 4.60
N LEU A 48 -6.32 8.79 5.00
CA LEU A 48 -6.40 7.40 5.47
C LEU A 48 -5.86 7.14 6.87
N HIS A 49 -4.87 7.89 7.36
CA HIS A 49 -4.19 7.54 8.61
C HIS A 49 -5.11 7.53 9.84
N HIS A 50 -6.18 8.31 9.82
CA HIS A 50 -7.14 8.36 10.93
C HIS A 50 -8.07 7.15 11.01
N PHE A 51 -8.09 6.27 9.99
CA PHE A 51 -8.79 4.98 10.04
C PHE A 51 -7.92 3.84 10.56
N TYR A 52 -6.62 4.07 10.78
CA TYR A 52 -5.69 3.02 11.21
C TYR A 52 -5.70 2.86 12.72
N ASP A 53 -6.09 1.68 13.19
CA ASP A 53 -5.96 1.27 14.58
C ASP A 53 -5.65 -0.24 14.67
N PRO A 54 -4.39 -0.65 14.87
CA PRO A 54 -3.16 0.14 14.94
C PRO A 54 -2.63 0.56 13.55
N PHE A 55 -1.42 1.13 13.47
CA PHE A 55 -0.74 1.31 12.18
C PHE A 55 -0.63 -0.03 11.42
N PRO A 56 -0.90 -0.05 10.11
CA PRO A 56 -0.85 -1.28 9.34
C PRO A 56 0.57 -1.82 9.25
N ILE A 57 0.68 -3.15 9.23
CA ILE A 57 1.92 -3.84 8.88
C ILE A 57 2.14 -3.70 7.38
N VAL A 58 3.34 -3.24 6.98
CA VAL A 58 3.72 -3.05 5.58
C VAL A 58 4.79 -4.07 5.21
N GLN A 59 4.51 -4.90 4.20
CA GLN A 59 5.41 -5.93 3.70
C GLN A 59 5.48 -5.87 2.16
N HIS A 60 6.58 -6.36 1.59
CA HIS A 60 6.82 -6.40 0.15
C HIS A 60 6.98 -7.85 -0.29
N TYR A 61 6.29 -8.23 -1.36
CA TYR A 61 6.25 -9.59 -1.86
C TYR A 61 6.62 -9.61 -3.34
N LYS A 62 7.15 -10.74 -3.80
CA LYS A 62 7.33 -11.05 -5.21
C LYS A 62 6.47 -12.26 -5.56
N SER A 63 5.89 -12.29 -6.76
CA SER A 63 5.28 -13.52 -7.24
C SER A 63 6.36 -14.59 -7.43
N VAL A 64 6.08 -15.80 -6.95
CA VAL A 64 6.94 -16.98 -7.15
C VAL A 64 6.38 -17.92 -8.22
N LEU A 65 5.14 -17.68 -8.63
CA LEU A 65 4.46 -18.38 -9.72
C LEU A 65 4.12 -17.31 -10.75
N ALA A 66 5.03 -17.07 -11.69
CA ALA A 66 4.66 -16.38 -12.91
C ALA A 66 4.16 -17.44 -13.89
N GLY A 67 2.99 -17.20 -14.50
CA GLY A 67 2.47 -18.03 -15.59
C GLY A 67 3.32 -17.95 -16.86
#